data_AF-Q2UE48-F1
#
_entry.id   AF-Q2UE48-F1
#
_cell.length_a   1.000
_cell.length_b   1.000
_cell.length_c   1.000
_cell.angle_alpha   90.00
_cell.angle_beta   90.00
_cell.angle_gamma   90.00
#
_symmetry.space_group_name_H-M   'P 1'
#
loop_
_entity.id
_entity.type
_entity.pdbx_description
1 polymer ?
#
loop_
_entity_poly.entity_id
_entity_poly.type
_entity_poly.pdbx_seq_one_letter_code
_entity_poly.pdbx_strand_id
1 'polypeptide(L)'
;MNSQRGFISMPPVDLGMYFPGVGVLPRLKLRPQIARKVLLEGHRFTGEEALRDGLVDFIAQPDDMLAVAFALAAKWAPKAKAGAVQQISHVYGRSTFLPGKTKL
;
A
#
# COMPACT_ATOMS: atom_id res chain seq x y z
N MET A 1 -7.62 -4.97 -7.12
CA MET A 1 -7.27 -4.07 -8.25
C MET A 1 -7.75 -4.68 -9.56
N ASN A 2 -8.00 -3.88 -10.60
CA ASN A 2 -8.44 -4.38 -11.91
C ASN A 2 -7.30 -5.17 -12.57
N SER A 3 -7.56 -6.42 -12.98
CA SER A 3 -6.54 -7.30 -13.56
C SER A 3 -6.16 -6.93 -15.00
N GLN A 4 -7.06 -6.32 -15.78
CA GLN A 4 -6.83 -6.05 -17.21
C GLN A 4 -6.31 -4.64 -17.48
N ARG A 5 -6.94 -3.63 -16.88
CA ARG A 5 -6.69 -2.20 -17.16
C ARG A 5 -6.16 -1.44 -15.94
N GLY A 6 -6.04 -2.11 -14.80
CA GLY A 6 -5.53 -1.51 -13.59
C GLY A 6 -4.06 -1.17 -13.72
N PHE A 7 -3.69 0.03 -13.28
CA PHE A 7 -2.30 0.39 -13.06
C PHE A 7 -2.17 1.18 -11.76
N ILE A 8 -1.01 1.09 -11.13
CA ILE A 8 -0.61 1.93 -10.01
C ILE A 8 0.78 2.47 -10.28
N SER A 9 0.97 3.76 -10.07
CA SER A 9 2.26 4.42 -10.16
C SER A 9 2.30 5.50 -9.09
N MET A 10 3.43 5.59 -8.40
CA MET A 10 3.71 6.69 -7.49
C MET A 10 5.09 7.22 -7.87
N PRO A 11 5.20 8.18 -8.80
CA PRO A 11 6.47 8.68 -9.33
C PRO A 11 6.87 10.02 -8.71
N PRO A 12 7.31 10.07 -7.44
CA PRO A 12 7.69 11.34 -6.81
C PRO A 12 8.90 11.98 -7.51
N VAL A 13 9.79 11.18 -8.07
CA VAL A 13 10.97 11.65 -8.82
C VAL A 13 10.59 12.42 -10.09
N ASP A 14 9.64 11.91 -10.87
CA ASP A 14 9.20 12.56 -12.12
C ASP A 14 8.40 13.83 -11.85
N LEU A 15 7.72 13.88 -10.70
CA LEU A 15 6.93 15.03 -10.27
C LEU A 15 7.75 16.07 -9.49
N GLY A 16 9.04 15.84 -9.25
CA GLY A 16 9.86 16.70 -8.38
C GLY A 16 9.32 16.80 -6.94
N MET A 17 8.54 15.80 -6.50
CA MET A 17 7.81 15.82 -5.25
C MET A 17 8.70 15.34 -4.10
N TYR A 18 9.15 16.27 -3.28
CA TYR A 18 9.92 15.98 -2.07
C TYR A 18 9.21 16.51 -0.83
N PHE A 19 9.04 15.64 0.16
CA PHE A 19 8.67 16.01 1.52
C PHE A 19 9.27 15.02 2.53
N PRO A 20 9.54 15.46 3.78
CA PRO A 20 9.98 14.57 4.85
C PRO A 20 8.91 13.51 5.11
N GLY A 21 9.09 12.32 4.53
CA GLY A 21 8.11 11.23 4.62
C GLY A 21 7.80 10.51 3.31
N VAL A 22 8.16 11.09 2.15
CA VAL A 22 7.78 10.56 0.82
C VAL A 22 8.15 9.09 0.60
N GLY A 23 9.25 8.64 1.21
CA GLY A 23 9.72 7.25 1.12
C GLY A 23 9.32 6.35 2.30
N VAL A 24 8.65 6.84 3.34
CA VAL A 24 8.44 6.08 4.58
C VAL A 24 7.51 4.88 4.34
N LEU A 25 6.35 5.10 3.72
CA LEU A 25 5.39 4.02 3.47
C LEU A 25 5.95 2.94 2.51
N PRO A 26 6.52 3.28 1.34
CA PRO A 26 7.11 2.27 0.47
C PRO A 26 8.23 1.47 1.15
N ARG A 27 9.07 2.12 1.97
CA ARG A 27 10.17 1.43 2.68
C ARG A 27 9.69 0.50 3.80
N LEU A 28 8.56 0.81 4.45
CA LEU A 28 8.01 -0.02 5.53
C LEU A 28 7.13 -1.16 5.01
N LYS A 29 6.47 -0.97 3.87
CA LYS A 29 5.46 -1.91 3.35
C LYS A 29 5.96 -2.77 2.19
N LEU A 30 6.97 -2.32 1.45
CA LEU A 30 7.47 -3.01 0.27
C LEU A 30 8.88 -3.55 0.49
N ARG A 31 9.23 -4.57 -0.29
CA ARG A 31 10.62 -5.03 -0.38
C ARG A 31 11.52 -3.90 -0.89
N PRO A 32 12.77 -3.77 -0.43
CA PRO A 32 13.66 -2.66 -0.81
C PRO A 32 13.79 -2.42 -2.32
N GLN A 33 13.81 -3.50 -3.11
CA GLN A 33 13.92 -3.44 -4.56
C GLN A 33 12.68 -2.80 -5.20
N ILE A 34 11.50 -3.12 -4.67
CA ILE A 34 10.23 -2.57 -5.14
C ILE A 34 10.07 -1.13 -4.67
N ALA A 35 10.45 -0.82 -3.42
CA ALA A 35 10.45 0.55 -2.90
C ALA A 35 11.31 1.48 -3.78
N ARG A 36 12.48 1.02 -4.24
CA ARG A 36 13.34 1.75 -5.18
C ARG A 36 12.65 1.94 -6.54
N LYS A 37 12.06 0.88 -7.09
CA LYS A 37 11.33 0.90 -8.36
C LYS A 37 10.15 1.88 -8.35
N VAL A 38 9.47 2.01 -7.21
CA VAL A 38 8.43 3.01 -7.00
C VAL A 38 9.04 4.42 -6.90
N LEU A 39 9.97 4.63 -5.98
CA LEU A 39 10.43 5.98 -5.60
C LEU A 39 11.37 6.63 -6.61
N LEU A 40 12.29 5.85 -7.20
CA LEU A 40 13.40 6.37 -8.01
C LEU A 40 13.22 6.11 -9.50
N GLU A 41 12.45 5.09 -9.87
CA GLU A 41 12.21 4.75 -11.29
C GLU A 41 10.84 5.24 -11.78
N GLY A 42 9.96 5.71 -10.88
CA GLY A 42 8.62 6.18 -11.24
C GLY A 42 7.74 5.12 -11.90
N HIS A 43 8.05 3.83 -11.69
CA HIS A 43 7.51 2.75 -12.51
C HIS A 43 5.98 2.68 -12.46
N ARG A 44 5.39 2.38 -13.60
CA ARG A 44 3.95 2.12 -13.75
C ARG A 44 3.70 0.63 -13.71
N PHE A 45 3.16 0.15 -12.59
CA PHE A 45 2.86 -1.26 -12.37
C PHE A 45 1.52 -1.63 -13.00
N THR A 46 1.48 -2.72 -13.75
CA THR A 46 0.21 -3.36 -14.15
C THR A 46 -0.47 -4.04 -12.95
N GLY A 47 -1.72 -4.46 -13.09
CA GLY A 47 -2.42 -5.23 -12.05
C GLY A 47 -1.64 -6.49 -11.62
N GLU A 48 -1.12 -7.25 -12.58
CA GLU A 48 -0.34 -8.46 -12.32
C GLU A 48 1.01 -8.17 -11.66
N GLU A 49 1.72 -7.14 -12.13
CA GLU A 49 2.96 -6.69 -11.51
C GLU A 49 2.72 -6.23 -10.07
N ALA A 50 1.67 -5.43 -9.85
CA ALA A 50 1.32 -4.92 -8.52
C ALA A 50 1.00 -6.07 -7.55
N LEU A 51 0.32 -7.13 -8.01
CA LEU A 51 0.05 -8.31 -7.19
C LEU A 51 1.36 -9.06 -6.88
N ARG A 52 2.16 -9.36 -7.90
CA ARG A 52 3.44 -10.08 -7.76
C ARG A 52 4.42 -9.33 -6.85
N ASP A 53 4.43 -8.01 -6.95
CA ASP A 53 5.36 -7.16 -6.23
C ASP A 53 4.90 -6.81 -4.81
N GLY A 54 3.65 -7.15 -4.47
CA GLY A 54 3.06 -6.92 -3.14
C GLY A 54 2.55 -5.49 -2.93
N LEU A 55 2.29 -4.75 -4.01
CA LEU A 55 1.61 -3.44 -3.94
C LEU A 55 0.12 -3.59 -3.67
N VAL A 56 -0.48 -4.70 -4.13
CA VAL A 56 -1.88 -5.03 -3.88
C VAL A 56 -2.00 -6.48 -3.44
N ASP A 57 -2.96 -6.75 -2.55
CA ASP A 57 -3.20 -8.11 -2.04
C ASP A 57 -4.01 -8.97 -3.03
N PHE A 58 -4.84 -8.35 -3.87
CA PHE A 58 -5.74 -9.05 -4.79
C PHE A 58 -5.95 -8.29 -6.11
N ILE A 59 -6.10 -9.05 -7.20
CA ILE A 59 -6.64 -8.58 -8.48
C ILE A 59 -7.91 -9.36 -8.83
N ALA A 60 -8.79 -8.74 -9.60
CA ALA A 60 -10.02 -9.35 -10.10
C ALA A 60 -10.33 -8.79 -11.49
N GLN A 61 -11.13 -9.55 -12.26
CA GLN A 61 -11.68 -9.06 -13.51
C GLN A 61 -12.52 -7.80 -13.27
N PRO A 62 -12.56 -6.86 -14.24
CA PRO A 62 -13.26 -5.59 -14.07
C PRO A 62 -14.68 -5.74 -13.52
N ASP A 63 -15.44 -6.70 -14.06
CA ASP A 63 -16.85 -6.92 -13.73
C ASP A 63 -17.04 -7.59 -12.36
N ASP A 64 -16.03 -8.31 -11.88
CA ASP A 64 -16.07 -9.06 -10.61
C ASP A 64 -15.50 -8.29 -9.43
N MET A 65 -14.85 -7.13 -9.66
CA MET A 65 -14.11 -6.40 -8.62
C MET A 65 -14.95 -6.09 -7.39
N LEU A 66 -16.19 -5.64 -7.59
CA LEU A 66 -17.08 -5.29 -6.50
C LEU A 66 -17.47 -6.53 -5.68
N ALA A 67 -17.81 -7.62 -6.36
CA ALA A 67 -18.16 -8.89 -5.73
C ALA A 67 -16.99 -9.43 -4.89
N VAL A 68 -15.78 -9.40 -5.43
CA VAL A 68 -14.56 -9.81 -4.71
C VAL A 68 -14.30 -8.92 -3.48
N ALA A 69 -14.48 -7.60 -3.61
CA ALA A 69 -14.33 -6.69 -2.47
C ALA A 69 -15.33 -7.00 -1.35
N PHE A 70 -16.60 -7.25 -1.68
CA PHE A 70 -17.61 -7.65 -0.69
C PHE A 70 -17.31 -9.01 -0.06
N ALA A 71 -16.83 -9.99 -0.83
CA ALA A 71 -16.43 -11.29 -0.29
C ALA A 71 -15.29 -11.14 0.74
N LEU A 72 -14.30 -10.30 0.45
CA LEU A 72 -13.22 -9.98 1.39
C LEU A 72 -13.74 -9.25 2.63
N ALA A 73 -14.64 -8.28 2.46
CA ALA A 73 -15.26 -7.58 3.59
C ALA A 73 -16.05 -8.54 4.48
N ALA A 74 -16.88 -9.41 3.90
CA ALA A 74 -17.66 -10.42 4.62
C ALA A 74 -16.77 -11.41 5.37
N LYS A 75 -15.61 -11.78 4.80
CA LYS A 75 -14.61 -12.64 5.47
C LYS A 75 -14.06 -12.03 6.76
N TRP A 76 -13.80 -10.72 6.77
CA TRP A 76 -13.17 -10.05 7.91
C TRP A 76 -14.17 -9.41 8.89
N ALA A 77 -15.38 -9.08 8.44
CA ALA A 77 -16.41 -8.41 9.24
C ALA A 77 -16.71 -9.08 10.60
N PRO A 78 -16.73 -10.43 10.74
CA PRO A 78 -16.92 -11.07 12.04
C PRO A 78 -15.85 -10.69 13.08
N LYS A 79 -14.60 -10.42 12.66
CA LYS A 79 -13.52 -10.04 13.57
C LYS A 79 -13.72 -8.67 14.18
N ALA A 80 -14.43 -7.77 13.50
CA ALA A 80 -14.72 -6.43 14.00
C ALA A 80 -15.63 -6.45 15.24
N LYS A 81 -16.51 -7.46 15.35
CA LYS A 81 -17.45 -7.61 16.48
C LYS A 81 -16.74 -7.81 17.83
N ALA A 82 -15.50 -8.28 17.83
CA ALA A 82 -14.70 -8.45 19.04
C ALA A 82 -14.21 -7.12 19.65
N GLY A 83 -14.43 -5.97 19.00
CA GLY A 83 -14.03 -4.63 19.47
C GLY A 83 -12.52 -4.35 19.45
N ALA A 84 -11.68 -5.39 19.37
CA ALA A 84 -10.23 -5.27 19.43
C ALA A 84 -9.58 -4.76 18.12
N VAL A 85 -10.24 -4.92 16.96
CA VAL A 85 -9.64 -4.56 15.66
C VAL A 85 -9.24 -3.09 15.61
N GLN A 86 -10.07 -2.19 16.13
CA GLN A 86 -9.77 -0.77 16.14
C GLN A 86 -8.59 -0.43 17.08
N GLN A 87 -8.55 -1.05 18.26
CA GLN A 87 -7.48 -0.85 19.24
C GLN A 87 -6.13 -1.37 18.70
N ILE A 88 -6.13 -2.58 18.15
CA ILE A 88 -4.93 -3.20 17.56
C ILE A 88 -4.47 -2.38 16.34
N SER A 89 -5.38 -1.90 15.51
CA SER A 89 -5.03 -1.06 14.36
C SER A 89 -4.44 0.28 14.78
N HIS A 90 -4.96 0.88 15.86
CA HIS A 90 -4.41 2.11 16.44
C HIS A 90 -2.97 1.90 16.95
N VAL A 91 -2.72 0.80 17.67
CA VAL A 91 -1.38 0.46 18.18
C VAL A 91 -0.43 0.11 17.03
N TYR A 92 -0.88 -0.67 16.05
CA TYR A 92 -0.10 -1.04 14.87
C TYR A 92 0.26 0.16 13.99
N GLY A 93 -0.66 1.12 13.85
CA GLY A 93 -0.48 2.33 13.06
C GLY A 93 0.40 3.39 13.74
N ARG A 94 0.62 3.30 15.06
CA ARG A 94 1.61 4.12 15.76
C ARG A 94 3.01 3.68 15.36
N SER A 95 3.50 4.26 14.28
CA SER A 95 4.93 4.29 14.01
C SER A 95 5.63 4.99 15.16
N THR A 96 6.56 4.33 15.84
CA THR A 96 7.52 4.93 16.78
C THR A 96 8.55 5.79 16.03
N PHE A 97 8.13 6.54 15.01
CA PHE A 97 8.94 7.58 14.41
C PHE A 97 9.00 8.75 15.39
N LEU A 98 9.87 8.62 16.39
CA LEU A 98 10.47 9.76 17.05
C LEU A 98 11.45 10.32 16.01
N PRO A 99 11.16 11.46 15.33
CA PRO A 99 12.22 12.17 14.65
C PRO A 99 13.25 12.51 15.72
N GLY A 100 14.37 11.78 15.70
CA GLY A 100 15.58 12.20 16.37
C GLY A 100 15.79 13.66 15.98
N LYS A 101 15.95 14.51 16.98
CA LYS A 101 16.34 15.89 16.81
C LYS A 101 17.68 15.92 16.07
N THR A 102 17.67 15.89 14.75
CA THR A 102 18.86 16.15 13.96
C THR A 102 19.00 17.66 13.91
N LYS A 103 19.66 18.21 14.94
CA LYS A 103 20.40 19.45 14.79
C LYS A 103 21.54 19.17 13.82
N LEU A 104 21.55 19.88 12.71
CA LEU A 104 22.73 20.36 11.99
C LEU A 104 22.33 21.68 11.34
#